data_AF-A0A1Q4FWV3-F1
#
_entry.id   AF-A0A1Q4FWV3-F1
#
_cell.length_a   1.000
_cell.length_b   1.000
_cell.length_c   1.000
_cell.angle_alpha   90.00
_cell.angle_beta   90.00
_cell.angle_gamma   90.00
#
_symmetry.space_group_name_H-M   'P 1'
#
loop_
_entity.id
_entity.type
_entity.pdbx_description
1 polymer ?
#
loop_
_entity_poly.entity_id
_entity_poly.type
_entity_poly.pdbx_seq_one_letter_code
_entity_poly.pdbx_strand_id
1 'polypeptide(L)'
;MKRLLVALLLCIGAAAVAAEEPVAETAIVTQDQIALRAAPKESAPQQAVLWQGDTLEIRHARFGYLQVYDHRRERGGYVRASQVRRVSLQPERADELLAVVRFLRDTPGAEALGLAYVAAYLKAAPAQAIGSEAFAALGSMAERLARHASSRRAKVDDATIAAHLDVAASLGVTIRSYERDSRVVLCYDGEAFRRVLALPATDELRAEAALALTRPDCVPPDLSTTARYDYDAWRSDVLARAKPDALPEYLRNRLRLRSAGVQASFAFQRARRGEDARPAMAVALEALAGVNKLELAEEDNGAYTDAAVRVGASRWSAETAPAAAGKGLHVETRNGEPGQTCIALVDAQHDAAHALARRCTYGLVWTASASANAAGTALTLAVQPLDAWRELWVFQRGMDGWRIDVLPPSLDTPDVGYLEFAGWVPGKDQLLAAREAKVDGRFRRSFEVIDLATLSVSKQVDNPASLSVFYRSQDPAWKRGSVALR
;
A
#
# COMPACT_ATOMS: atom_id res chain seq x y z
N MET A 1 -64.13 18.13 -71.55
CA MET A 1 -65.03 17.72 -70.46
C MET A 1 -64.46 18.18 -69.13
N LYS A 2 -65.13 19.17 -68.49
CA LYS A 2 -65.36 19.41 -67.04
C LYS A 2 -64.23 19.05 -66.03
N ARG A 3 -63.86 19.82 -64.99
CA ARG A 3 -64.27 21.08 -64.31
C ARG A 3 -63.30 21.18 -63.10
N LEU A 4 -62.56 22.27 -62.87
CA LEU A 4 -62.81 23.38 -61.90
C LEU A 4 -62.01 23.31 -60.57
N LEU A 5 -61.65 24.51 -60.07
CA LEU A 5 -61.38 24.95 -58.67
C LEU A 5 -59.95 24.96 -58.08
N VAL A 6 -59.24 26.08 -58.31
CA VAL A 6 -58.77 27.10 -57.35
C VAL A 6 -58.77 26.77 -55.84
N ALA A 7 -57.64 26.97 -55.17
CA ALA A 7 -57.52 27.79 -53.93
C ALA A 7 -56.06 28.04 -53.53
N LEU A 8 -55.72 29.33 -53.44
CA LEU A 8 -54.52 29.90 -52.85
C LEU A 8 -54.71 29.94 -51.32
N LEU A 9 -53.78 29.41 -50.53
CA LEU A 9 -53.70 29.70 -49.09
C LEU A 9 -52.25 29.88 -48.65
N LEU A 10 -51.95 31.08 -48.15
CA LEU A 10 -50.76 31.42 -47.37
C LEU A 10 -50.70 30.53 -46.12
N CYS A 11 -49.62 29.76 -45.95
CA CYS A 11 -49.23 29.24 -44.65
C CYS A 11 -48.03 30.06 -44.15
N ILE A 12 -48.34 30.95 -43.21
CA ILE A 12 -47.37 31.58 -42.32
C ILE A 12 -46.68 30.46 -41.53
N GLY A 13 -45.40 30.25 -41.77
CA GLY A 13 -44.58 29.32 -41.00
C GLY A 13 -44.40 29.86 -39.58
N ALA A 14 -45.19 29.34 -38.65
CA ALA A 14 -44.89 29.47 -37.22
C ALA A 14 -43.61 28.67 -36.96
N ALA A 15 -42.51 29.38 -36.71
CA ALA A 15 -41.32 28.78 -36.15
C ALA A 15 -41.71 28.15 -34.81
N ALA A 16 -41.66 26.82 -34.74
CA ALA A 16 -41.72 26.11 -33.49
C ALA A 16 -40.50 26.55 -32.68
N VAL A 17 -40.72 27.40 -31.68
CA VAL A 17 -39.77 27.65 -30.62
C VAL A 17 -39.61 26.30 -29.93
N ALA A 18 -38.51 25.59 -30.23
CA ALA A 18 -38.13 24.43 -29.45
C ALA A 18 -38.03 24.90 -27.99
N ALA A 19 -38.84 24.30 -27.12
CA ALA A 19 -38.73 24.52 -25.69
C ALA A 19 -37.29 24.15 -25.31
N GLU A 20 -36.52 25.15 -24.90
CA GLU A 20 -35.20 24.97 -24.28
C GLU A 20 -35.40 24.01 -23.11
N GLU A 21 -34.86 22.79 -23.20
CA GLU A 21 -34.80 21.91 -22.04
C GLU A 21 -34.08 22.69 -20.93
N PRO A 22 -34.61 22.69 -19.68
CA PRO A 22 -34.02 23.46 -18.61
C PRO A 22 -32.56 23.04 -18.46
N VAL A 23 -31.65 23.99 -18.65
CA VAL A 23 -30.21 23.80 -18.46
C VAL A 23 -30.02 23.19 -17.09
N ALA A 24 -29.47 21.97 -17.03
CA ALA A 24 -29.17 21.28 -15.79
C ALA A 24 -28.02 22.00 -15.06
N GLU A 25 -28.34 23.13 -14.44
CA GLU A 25 -27.41 23.90 -13.65
C GLU A 25 -27.33 23.32 -12.23
N THR A 26 -26.11 23.05 -11.80
CA THR A 26 -25.80 22.61 -10.44
C THR A 26 -24.97 23.70 -9.75
N ALA A 27 -25.14 23.86 -8.45
CA ALA A 27 -24.24 24.66 -7.62
C ALA A 27 -23.30 23.74 -6.86
N ILE A 28 -21.99 23.97 -6.97
CA ILE A 28 -20.97 23.32 -6.16
C ILE A 28 -20.56 24.28 -5.05
N VAL A 29 -20.64 23.82 -3.80
CA VAL A 29 -20.23 24.60 -2.63
C VAL A 29 -18.70 24.76 -2.63
N THR A 30 -18.20 25.99 -2.51
CA THR A 30 -16.76 26.30 -2.68
C THR A 30 -16.03 26.58 -1.37
N GLN A 31 -16.73 26.58 -0.23
CA GLN A 31 -16.15 26.85 1.09
C GLN A 31 -16.76 25.89 2.12
N ASP A 32 -16.06 25.70 3.23
CA ASP A 32 -16.57 24.91 4.33
C ASP A 32 -17.56 25.70 5.20
N GLN A 33 -18.43 24.98 5.91
CA GLN A 33 -19.35 25.51 6.91
C GLN A 33 -20.35 26.57 6.40
N ILE A 34 -20.87 26.41 5.19
CA ILE A 34 -21.87 27.32 4.61
C ILE A 34 -23.27 26.99 5.14
N ALA A 35 -24.02 28.02 5.56
CA ALA A 35 -25.38 27.86 6.04
C ALA A 35 -26.38 27.70 4.88
N LEU A 36 -27.09 26.57 4.85
CA LEU A 36 -28.33 26.42 4.09
C LEU A 36 -29.47 27.05 4.90
N ARG A 37 -30.10 28.12 4.40
CA ARG A 37 -31.07 28.93 5.15
C ARG A 37 -32.50 28.74 4.67
N ALA A 38 -33.47 28.94 5.56
CA ALA A 38 -34.89 28.82 5.24
C ALA A 38 -35.45 29.94 4.33
N ALA A 39 -34.75 31.07 4.20
CA ALA A 39 -35.15 32.22 3.39
C ALA A 39 -33.93 32.97 2.83
N PRO A 40 -34.06 33.77 1.76
CA PRO A 40 -32.94 34.48 1.10
C PRO A 40 -32.50 35.73 1.88
N LYS A 41 -32.12 35.56 3.15
CA LYS A 41 -31.60 36.61 4.03
C LYS A 41 -30.69 36.01 5.10
N GLU A 42 -29.74 36.79 5.59
CA GLU A 42 -28.71 36.30 6.52
C GLU A 42 -29.27 35.99 7.91
N SER A 43 -30.30 36.73 8.34
CA SER A 43 -30.99 36.49 9.60
C SER A 43 -31.96 35.31 9.57
N ALA A 44 -32.12 34.63 8.42
CA ALA A 44 -32.99 33.47 8.34
C ALA A 44 -32.39 32.28 9.11
N PRO A 45 -33.23 31.46 9.78
CA PRO A 45 -32.77 30.26 10.46
C PRO A 45 -31.95 29.34 9.54
N GLN A 46 -30.83 28.85 10.07
CA GLN A 46 -30.01 27.83 9.41
C GLN A 46 -30.72 26.47 9.53
N GLN A 47 -30.90 25.80 8.40
CA GLN A 47 -31.52 24.48 8.30
C GLN A 47 -30.48 23.35 8.26
N ALA A 48 -29.32 23.61 7.66
CA ALA A 48 -28.20 22.67 7.59
C ALA A 48 -26.87 23.42 7.37
N VAL A 49 -25.76 22.71 7.61
CA VAL A 49 -24.40 23.14 7.25
C VAL A 49 -23.97 22.36 6.00
N LEU A 50 -23.46 23.10 5.02
CA LEU A 50 -22.89 22.61 3.78
C LEU A 50 -21.36 22.75 3.81
N TRP A 51 -20.69 21.87 3.11
CA TRP A 51 -19.23 21.79 3.07
C TRP A 51 -18.72 21.87 1.63
N GLN A 52 -17.44 22.18 1.44
CA GLN A 52 -16.93 22.29 0.08
C GLN A 52 -17.15 20.96 -0.67
N GLY A 53 -17.54 21.04 -1.93
CA GLY A 53 -17.86 19.89 -2.76
C GLY A 53 -19.28 19.34 -2.59
N ASP A 54 -20.08 19.80 -1.62
CA ASP A 54 -21.53 19.52 -1.64
C ASP A 54 -22.12 20.05 -2.98
N THR A 55 -22.91 19.21 -3.66
CA THR A 55 -23.56 19.54 -4.94
C THR A 55 -25.05 19.77 -4.75
N LEU A 56 -25.57 20.86 -5.31
CA LEU A 56 -26.93 21.33 -5.08
C LEU A 56 -27.66 21.58 -6.40
N GLU A 57 -28.90 21.13 -6.50
CA GLU A 57 -29.78 21.47 -7.63
C GLU A 57 -30.23 22.93 -7.50
N ILE A 58 -30.04 23.75 -8.53
CA ILE A 58 -30.49 25.15 -8.53
C ILE A 58 -31.94 25.19 -9.02
N ARG A 59 -32.83 25.77 -8.21
CA ARG A 59 -34.25 25.91 -8.54
C ARG A 59 -34.65 27.33 -8.89
N HIS A 60 -34.03 28.33 -8.26
CA HIS A 60 -34.32 29.74 -8.52
C HIS A 60 -33.18 30.64 -8.03
N ALA A 61 -33.15 31.90 -8.46
CA ALA A 61 -32.19 32.90 -7.99
C ALA A 61 -32.90 34.21 -7.65
N ARG A 62 -32.67 34.76 -6.45
CA ARG A 62 -33.26 36.04 -6.02
C ARG A 62 -32.42 36.71 -4.93
N PHE A 63 -32.31 38.03 -4.99
CA PHE A 63 -31.63 38.87 -3.97
C PHE A 63 -30.18 38.45 -3.65
N GLY A 64 -29.45 37.92 -4.64
CA GLY A 64 -28.08 37.40 -4.42
C GLY A 64 -28.03 36.04 -3.70
N TYR A 65 -29.17 35.37 -3.53
CA TYR A 65 -29.28 33.99 -3.05
C TYR A 65 -29.73 33.06 -4.19
N LEU A 66 -29.29 31.82 -4.12
CA LEU A 66 -29.83 30.72 -4.91
C LEU A 66 -30.77 29.90 -4.03
N GLN A 67 -31.98 29.66 -4.53
CA GLN A 67 -32.86 28.63 -3.98
C GLN A 67 -32.38 27.29 -4.53
N VAL A 68 -32.07 26.37 -3.63
CA VAL A 68 -31.39 25.12 -3.95
C VAL A 68 -32.06 23.94 -3.28
N TYR A 69 -31.81 22.75 -3.82
CA TYR A 69 -32.15 21.48 -3.19
C TYR A 69 -30.91 20.60 -3.04
N ASP A 70 -30.62 20.21 -1.80
CA ASP A 70 -29.59 19.25 -1.46
C ASP A 70 -30.21 17.84 -1.46
N HIS A 71 -29.89 17.04 -2.48
CA HIS A 71 -30.36 15.68 -2.62
C HIS A 71 -29.83 14.74 -1.55
N ARG A 72 -28.63 14.99 -1.00
CA ARG A 72 -28.02 14.14 0.02
C ARG A 72 -28.75 14.25 1.35
N ARG A 73 -29.19 15.46 1.70
CA ARG A 73 -29.92 15.74 2.94
C ARG A 73 -31.43 15.84 2.74
N GLU A 74 -31.89 15.61 1.51
CA GLU A 74 -33.29 15.75 1.06
C GLU A 74 -33.92 17.09 1.49
N ARG A 75 -33.16 18.18 1.36
CA ARG A 75 -33.51 19.47 1.99
C ARG A 75 -33.36 20.64 1.03
N GLY A 76 -34.44 21.40 0.88
CA GLY A 76 -34.44 22.66 0.16
C GLY A 76 -34.10 23.84 1.07
N GLY A 77 -33.50 24.89 0.49
CA GLY A 77 -33.20 26.14 1.20
C GLY A 77 -32.57 27.19 0.29
N TYR A 78 -31.89 28.16 0.91
CA TYR A 78 -31.23 29.27 0.24
C TYR A 78 -29.76 29.36 0.66
N VAL A 79 -28.89 29.60 -0.32
CA VAL A 79 -27.45 29.83 -0.13
C VAL A 79 -27.05 31.14 -0.81
N ARG A 80 -26.04 31.86 -0.30
CA ARG A 80 -25.54 33.06 -0.99
C ARG A 80 -24.87 32.64 -2.30
N ALA A 81 -25.16 33.34 -3.40
CA ALA A 81 -24.58 33.02 -4.70
C ALA A 81 -23.03 33.15 -4.71
N SER A 82 -22.45 33.97 -3.82
CA SER A 82 -21.00 34.13 -3.67
C SER A 82 -20.29 32.97 -2.96
N GLN A 83 -21.04 32.03 -2.39
CA GLN A 83 -20.54 30.90 -1.59
C GLN A 83 -20.54 29.58 -2.38
N VAL A 84 -21.06 29.60 -3.61
CA VAL A 84 -21.17 28.45 -4.49
C VAL A 84 -20.74 28.83 -5.89
N ARG A 85 -20.28 27.86 -6.66
CA ARG A 85 -20.05 28.02 -8.09
C ARG A 85 -21.18 27.36 -8.86
N ARG A 86 -21.87 28.14 -9.70
CA ARG A 86 -22.82 27.59 -10.69
C ARG A 86 -22.01 26.91 -11.79
N VAL A 87 -22.36 25.68 -12.10
CA VAL A 87 -21.77 24.86 -13.15
C VAL A 87 -22.87 24.34 -14.05
N SER A 88 -22.62 24.32 -15.36
CA SER A 88 -23.50 23.68 -16.34
C SER A 88 -23.00 22.26 -16.59
N LEU A 89 -23.93 21.32 -16.64
CA LEU A 89 -23.64 19.92 -16.98
C LEU A 89 -23.81 19.61 -18.47
N GLN A 90 -23.83 20.65 -19.32
CA GLN A 90 -23.91 20.47 -20.76
C GLN A 90 -22.56 20.03 -21.34
N PRO A 91 -22.54 19.21 -22.42
CA PRO A 91 -21.31 18.71 -23.02
C PRO A 91 -20.30 19.78 -23.44
N GLU A 92 -20.77 20.95 -23.89
CA GLU A 92 -19.92 22.05 -24.35
C GLU A 92 -19.08 22.67 -23.23
N ARG A 93 -19.45 22.41 -21.96
CA ARG A 93 -18.76 22.90 -20.77
C ARG A 93 -17.81 21.88 -20.14
N ALA A 94 -17.75 20.66 -20.68
CA ALA A 94 -16.92 19.60 -20.12
C ALA A 94 -15.43 19.98 -20.04
N ASP A 95 -14.88 20.63 -21.07
CA ASP A 95 -13.46 21.03 -21.07
C ASP A 95 -13.14 22.10 -20.02
N GLU A 96 -14.08 23.02 -19.76
CA GLU A 96 -13.95 24.01 -18.69
C GLU A 96 -13.92 23.33 -17.31
N LEU A 97 -14.77 22.32 -17.10
CA LEU A 97 -14.78 21.53 -15.86
C LEU A 97 -13.48 20.76 -15.69
N LEU A 98 -12.96 20.14 -16.77
CA LEU A 98 -11.69 19.40 -16.72
C LEU A 98 -10.51 20.33 -16.40
N ALA A 99 -10.51 21.57 -16.90
CA ALA A 99 -9.50 22.56 -16.54
C ALA A 99 -9.50 22.86 -15.03
N VAL A 100 -10.67 22.95 -14.40
CA VAL A 100 -10.79 23.12 -12.95
C VAL A 100 -10.32 21.87 -12.20
N VAL A 101 -10.65 20.68 -12.69
CA VAL A 101 -10.15 19.40 -12.13
C VAL A 101 -8.63 19.37 -12.12
N ARG A 102 -7.96 19.77 -13.21
CA ARG A 102 -6.49 19.83 -13.29
C ARG A 102 -5.89 20.73 -12.22
N PHE A 103 -6.48 21.90 -11.98
CA PHE A 103 -6.05 22.81 -10.93
C PHE A 103 -6.25 22.23 -9.52
N LEU A 104 -7.43 21.67 -9.25
CA LEU A 104 -7.78 21.13 -7.93
C LEU A 104 -7.03 19.85 -7.58
N ARG A 105 -6.66 19.03 -8.57
CA ARG A 105 -5.84 17.83 -8.38
C ARG A 105 -4.58 18.14 -7.57
N ASP A 106 -3.94 19.27 -7.87
CA ASP A 106 -2.65 19.67 -7.31
C ASP A 106 -2.81 20.70 -6.17
N THR A 107 -4.03 20.89 -5.66
CA THR A 107 -4.35 21.80 -4.54
C THR A 107 -4.68 20.99 -3.27
N PRO A 108 -3.74 20.87 -2.30
CA PRO A 108 -4.01 20.21 -1.02
C PRO A 108 -5.11 20.93 -0.23
N GLY A 109 -5.98 20.16 0.44
CA GLY A 109 -7.10 20.67 1.23
C GLY A 109 -8.36 20.99 0.40
N ALA A 110 -8.31 20.86 -0.92
CA ALA A 110 -9.45 21.06 -1.82
C ALA A 110 -9.97 19.73 -2.41
N GLU A 111 -9.66 18.59 -1.78
CA GLU A 111 -9.96 17.26 -2.33
C GLU A 111 -11.46 17.05 -2.54
N ALA A 112 -12.30 17.37 -1.54
CA ALA A 112 -13.75 17.23 -1.66
C ALA A 112 -14.35 18.11 -2.77
N LEU A 113 -13.83 19.34 -2.93
CA LEU A 113 -14.22 20.24 -4.00
C LEU A 113 -13.82 19.66 -5.37
N GLY A 114 -12.58 19.19 -5.49
CA GLY A 114 -12.09 18.58 -6.71
C GLY A 114 -12.85 17.33 -7.12
N LEU A 115 -13.23 16.47 -6.15
CA LEU A 115 -14.09 15.31 -6.39
C LEU A 115 -15.45 15.73 -6.96
N ALA A 116 -16.04 16.82 -6.46
CA ALA A 116 -17.31 17.34 -6.99
C ALA A 116 -17.17 17.85 -8.43
N TYR A 117 -16.06 18.50 -8.78
CA TYR A 117 -15.77 18.90 -10.16
C TYR A 117 -15.51 17.71 -11.08
N VAL A 118 -14.87 16.64 -10.59
CA VAL A 118 -14.75 15.40 -11.37
C VAL A 118 -16.14 14.81 -11.62
N ALA A 119 -17.00 14.74 -10.60
CA ALA A 119 -18.36 14.25 -10.78
C ALA A 119 -19.18 15.09 -11.77
N ALA A 120 -19.01 16.42 -11.74
CA ALA A 120 -19.63 17.32 -12.72
C ALA A 120 -19.08 17.08 -14.14
N TYR A 121 -17.75 16.94 -14.29
CA TYR A 121 -17.12 16.60 -15.56
C TYR A 121 -17.63 15.27 -16.12
N LEU A 122 -17.69 14.21 -15.30
CA LEU A 122 -18.17 12.89 -15.74
C LEU A 122 -19.65 12.89 -16.15
N LYS A 123 -20.46 13.78 -15.57
CA LYS A 123 -21.87 13.98 -15.98
C LYS A 123 -22.00 14.78 -17.28
N ALA A 124 -21.10 15.74 -17.52
CA ALA A 124 -21.14 16.62 -18.68
C ALA A 124 -20.47 16.00 -19.92
N ALA A 125 -19.33 15.35 -19.74
CA ALA A 125 -18.49 14.87 -20.83
C ALA A 125 -19.17 13.75 -21.63
N PRO A 126 -19.11 13.79 -22.97
CA PRO A 126 -19.53 12.65 -23.77
C PRO A 126 -18.64 11.44 -23.47
N ALA A 127 -19.20 10.23 -23.52
CA ALA A 127 -18.51 9.01 -23.12
C ALA A 127 -17.14 8.80 -23.81
N GLN A 128 -17.02 9.22 -25.07
CA GLN A 128 -15.77 9.10 -25.85
C GLN A 128 -14.67 10.07 -25.40
N ALA A 129 -15.02 11.16 -24.71
CA ALA A 129 -14.08 12.15 -24.19
C ALA A 129 -13.57 11.81 -22.78
N ILE A 130 -14.20 10.86 -22.08
CA ILE A 130 -13.81 10.46 -20.73
C ILE A 130 -12.54 9.58 -20.80
N GLY A 131 -11.39 10.24 -20.61
CA GLY A 131 -10.07 9.60 -20.59
C GLY A 131 -9.58 9.23 -19.19
N SER A 132 -8.37 8.66 -19.13
CA SER A 132 -7.72 8.27 -17.87
C SER A 132 -7.42 9.46 -16.94
N GLU A 133 -7.24 10.66 -17.48
CA GLU A 133 -6.84 11.85 -16.72
C GLU A 133 -7.84 12.20 -15.59
N ALA A 134 -9.14 12.19 -15.89
CA ALA A 134 -10.16 12.50 -14.90
C ALA A 134 -10.17 11.47 -13.75
N PHE A 135 -9.98 10.18 -14.08
CA PHE A 135 -9.89 9.12 -13.08
C PHE A 135 -8.58 9.18 -12.27
N ALA A 136 -7.47 9.55 -12.88
CA ALA A 136 -6.22 9.77 -12.15
C ALA A 136 -6.36 10.93 -11.16
N ALA A 137 -7.01 12.02 -11.56
CA ALA A 137 -7.29 13.14 -10.67
C ALA A 137 -8.21 12.73 -9.51
N LEU A 138 -9.32 12.03 -9.80
CA LEU A 138 -10.23 11.48 -8.78
C LEU A 138 -9.47 10.62 -7.78
N GLY A 139 -8.73 9.62 -8.27
CA GLY A 139 -7.97 8.70 -7.44
C GLY A 139 -6.95 9.42 -6.57
N SER A 140 -6.17 10.36 -7.14
CA SER A 140 -5.16 11.12 -6.40
C SER A 140 -5.77 11.96 -5.26
N MET A 141 -6.90 12.62 -5.52
CA MET A 141 -7.60 13.42 -4.50
C MET A 141 -8.23 12.53 -3.41
N ALA A 142 -8.90 11.43 -3.79
CA ALA A 142 -9.46 10.47 -2.85
C ALA A 142 -8.38 9.86 -1.94
N GLU A 143 -7.24 9.50 -2.54
CA GLU A 143 -6.09 8.93 -1.86
C GLU A 143 -5.42 9.93 -0.90
N ARG A 144 -5.31 11.20 -1.31
CA ARG A 144 -4.78 12.26 -0.45
C ARG A 144 -5.72 12.56 0.72
N LEU A 145 -7.03 12.59 0.49
CA LEU A 145 -8.05 12.74 1.53
C LEU A 145 -7.96 11.59 2.56
N ALA A 146 -7.85 10.35 2.09
CA ALA A 146 -7.69 9.18 2.97
C ALA A 146 -6.40 9.24 3.81
N ARG A 147 -5.27 9.65 3.20
CA ARG A 147 -3.99 9.85 3.91
C ARG A 147 -4.07 10.97 4.94
N HIS A 148 -4.69 12.10 4.61
CA HIS A 148 -4.89 13.21 5.54
C HIS A 148 -5.72 12.76 6.75
N ALA A 149 -6.83 12.07 6.50
CA ALA A 149 -7.68 11.55 7.57
C ALA A 149 -6.99 10.47 8.44
N SER A 150 -6.00 9.77 7.89
CA SER A 150 -5.19 8.79 8.63
C SER A 150 -4.10 9.41 9.51
N SER A 151 -3.62 10.62 9.18
CA SER A 151 -2.43 11.21 9.82
C SER A 151 -2.70 11.89 11.19
N ARG A 152 -3.98 12.00 11.60
CA ARG A 152 -4.49 12.45 12.92
C ARG A 152 -3.51 13.29 13.74
N ARG A 153 -3.36 14.57 13.36
CA ARG A 153 -2.65 15.60 14.16
C ARG A 153 -3.58 16.81 14.39
N ALA A 154 -4.59 16.68 15.26
CA ALA A 154 -5.28 17.72 16.06
C ALA A 154 -6.84 17.69 16.00
N LYS A 155 -7.47 18.01 17.14
CA LYS A 155 -8.92 17.92 17.42
C LYS A 155 -9.84 18.90 16.64
N VAL A 156 -9.30 19.90 15.94
CA VAL A 156 -10.11 20.94 15.25
C VAL A 156 -10.33 20.62 13.77
N ASP A 157 -9.38 19.94 13.11
CA ASP A 157 -9.52 19.47 11.72
C ASP A 157 -10.45 18.25 11.59
N ASP A 158 -10.78 17.58 12.70
CA ASP A 158 -11.55 16.33 12.69
C ASP A 158 -12.96 16.49 12.09
N ALA A 159 -13.66 17.60 12.36
CA ALA A 159 -15.00 17.83 11.83
C ALA A 159 -15.01 18.14 10.33
N THR A 160 -14.03 18.91 9.86
CA THR A 160 -13.87 19.24 8.44
C THR A 160 -13.51 18.01 7.64
N ILE A 161 -12.52 17.23 8.11
CA ILE A 161 -12.11 15.99 7.44
C ILE A 161 -13.27 14.99 7.39
N ALA A 162 -14.00 14.80 8.50
CA ALA A 162 -15.16 13.92 8.53
C ALA A 162 -16.23 14.36 7.50
N ALA A 163 -16.50 15.67 7.42
CA ALA A 163 -17.44 16.20 6.44
C ALA A 163 -16.95 16.03 4.99
N HIS A 164 -15.66 16.20 4.72
CA HIS A 164 -15.07 15.95 3.40
C HIS A 164 -15.14 14.47 3.01
N LEU A 165 -14.98 13.55 3.97
CA LEU A 165 -15.19 12.11 3.76
C LEU A 165 -16.65 11.82 3.41
N ASP A 166 -17.62 12.45 4.08
CA ASP A 166 -19.05 12.30 3.77
C ASP A 166 -19.38 12.84 2.36
N VAL A 167 -18.80 13.99 1.98
CA VAL A 167 -18.93 14.53 0.63
C VAL A 167 -18.38 13.54 -0.39
N ALA A 168 -17.16 13.03 -0.18
CA ALA A 168 -16.54 12.05 -1.07
C ALA A 168 -17.40 10.78 -1.21
N ALA A 169 -17.93 10.25 -0.11
CA ALA A 169 -18.84 9.09 -0.12
C ALA A 169 -20.11 9.36 -0.93
N SER A 170 -20.71 10.56 -0.80
CA SER A 170 -21.89 10.95 -1.58
C SER A 170 -21.64 11.07 -3.09
N LEU A 171 -20.38 11.27 -3.48
CA LEU A 171 -19.92 11.31 -4.86
C LEU A 171 -19.49 9.92 -5.38
N GLY A 172 -19.67 8.86 -4.59
CA GLY A 172 -19.34 7.48 -4.95
C GLY A 172 -17.91 7.05 -4.63
N VAL A 173 -17.13 7.84 -3.91
CA VAL A 173 -15.78 7.48 -3.48
C VAL A 173 -15.85 6.57 -2.25
N THR A 174 -15.35 5.34 -2.38
CA THR A 174 -15.34 4.39 -1.26
C THR A 174 -13.99 4.42 -0.54
N ILE A 175 -14.00 4.78 0.74
CA ILE A 175 -12.83 4.76 1.63
C ILE A 175 -13.05 3.72 2.72
N ARG A 176 -12.13 2.76 2.83
CA ARG A 176 -12.16 1.68 3.82
C ARG A 176 -11.29 2.04 5.03
N SER A 177 -11.68 1.53 6.19
CA SER A 177 -10.97 1.72 7.46
C SER A 177 -10.34 0.41 7.91
N TYR A 178 -9.06 0.45 8.28
CA TYR A 178 -8.33 -0.67 8.85
C TYR A 178 -7.72 -0.25 10.19
N GLU A 179 -7.79 -1.12 11.19
CA GLU A 179 -7.08 -0.94 12.45
C GLU A 179 -5.71 -1.61 12.36
N ARG A 180 -4.65 -0.85 12.65
CA ARG A 180 -3.24 -1.28 12.65
C ARG A 180 -2.51 -0.61 13.79
N ASP A 181 -1.88 -1.39 14.67
CA ASP A 181 -1.07 -0.87 15.79
C ASP A 181 -1.83 0.18 16.63
N SER A 182 -3.10 -0.09 16.93
CA SER A 182 -4.01 0.84 17.64
C SER A 182 -4.23 2.18 16.93
N ARG A 183 -3.97 2.25 15.63
CA ARG A 183 -4.25 3.39 14.74
C ARG A 183 -5.23 2.99 13.66
N VAL A 184 -6.06 3.94 13.25
CA VAL A 184 -6.95 3.76 12.11
C VAL A 184 -6.26 4.28 10.86
N VAL A 185 -6.11 3.42 9.86
CA VAL A 185 -5.65 3.77 8.52
C VAL A 185 -6.85 3.75 7.58
N LEU A 186 -7.08 4.86 6.89
CA LEU A 186 -8.09 4.99 5.85
C LEU A 186 -7.44 4.81 4.47
N CYS A 187 -8.09 4.02 3.63
CA CYS A 187 -7.60 3.63 2.31
C CYS A 187 -8.71 3.76 1.27
N TYR A 188 -8.45 4.53 0.21
CA TYR A 188 -9.32 4.55 -0.94
C TYR A 188 -9.36 3.16 -1.60
N ASP A 189 -10.54 2.74 -2.09
CA ASP A 189 -10.72 1.41 -2.70
C ASP A 189 -10.03 1.25 -4.06
N GLY A 190 -9.56 2.36 -4.64
CA GLY A 190 -8.78 2.42 -5.87
C GLY A 190 -9.59 2.26 -7.16
N GLU A 191 -10.92 2.36 -7.13
CA GLU A 191 -11.77 2.15 -8.32
C GLU A 191 -11.33 3.00 -9.52
N ALA A 192 -11.07 4.29 -9.30
CA ALA A 192 -10.61 5.19 -10.35
C ALA A 192 -9.23 4.81 -10.89
N PHE A 193 -8.30 4.38 -10.05
CA PHE A 193 -7.00 3.88 -10.50
C PHE A 193 -7.10 2.60 -11.33
N ARG A 194 -8.06 1.71 -11.02
CA ARG A 194 -8.33 0.54 -11.89
C ARG A 194 -8.82 0.97 -13.27
N ARG A 195 -9.63 2.03 -13.36
CA ARG A 195 -10.03 2.62 -14.64
C ARG A 195 -8.85 3.23 -15.40
N VAL A 196 -7.92 3.90 -14.71
CA VAL A 196 -6.66 4.40 -15.32
C VAL A 196 -5.89 3.25 -15.98
N LEU A 197 -5.77 2.10 -15.31
CA LEU A 197 -5.09 0.92 -15.86
C LEU A 197 -5.85 0.23 -17.01
N ALA A 198 -7.16 0.48 -17.15
CA ALA A 198 -8.00 -0.10 -18.19
C ALA A 198 -8.14 0.80 -19.43
N LEU A 199 -7.89 2.11 -19.30
CA LEU A 199 -7.99 3.10 -20.37
C LEU A 199 -6.62 3.40 -20.99
N PRO A 200 -6.57 4.00 -22.20
CA PRO A 200 -5.35 4.61 -22.71
C PRO A 200 -4.85 5.67 -21.73
N ALA A 201 -3.63 5.48 -21.23
CA ALA A 201 -2.99 6.33 -20.22
C ALA A 201 -1.50 6.44 -20.53
N THR A 202 -0.89 7.56 -20.12
CA THR A 202 0.57 7.70 -20.15
C THR A 202 1.22 6.73 -19.17
N ASP A 203 2.51 6.45 -19.35
CA ASP A 203 3.20 5.52 -18.47
C ASP A 203 3.32 6.07 -17.04
N GLU A 204 3.41 7.39 -16.87
CA GLU A 204 3.38 8.05 -15.56
C GLU A 204 2.06 7.81 -14.84
N LEU A 205 0.92 8.01 -15.51
CA LEU A 205 -0.40 7.78 -14.92
C LEU A 205 -0.60 6.31 -14.53
N ARG A 206 -0.10 5.37 -15.35
CA ARG A 206 -0.14 3.94 -15.00
C ARG A 206 0.73 3.62 -13.79
N ALA A 207 1.92 4.20 -13.72
CA ALA A 207 2.84 4.04 -12.60
C ALA A 207 2.25 4.56 -11.28
N GLU A 208 1.70 5.78 -11.29
CA GLU A 208 1.02 6.36 -10.13
C GLU A 208 -0.19 5.54 -9.68
N ALA A 209 -1.01 5.08 -10.63
CA ALA A 209 -2.16 4.21 -10.35
C ALA A 209 -1.71 2.88 -9.72
N ALA A 210 -0.67 2.25 -10.25
CA ALA A 210 -0.11 1.01 -9.71
C ALA A 210 0.46 1.22 -8.29
N LEU A 211 1.15 2.34 -8.05
CA LEU A 211 1.66 2.71 -6.73
C LEU A 211 0.54 2.99 -5.72
N ALA A 212 -0.56 3.60 -6.13
CA ALA A 212 -1.69 3.83 -5.24
C ALA A 212 -2.40 2.50 -4.89
N LEU A 213 -2.68 1.67 -5.89
CA LEU A 213 -3.40 0.39 -5.72
C LEU A 213 -2.67 -0.65 -4.86
N THR A 214 -1.35 -0.59 -4.82
CA THR A 214 -0.54 -1.62 -4.16
C THR A 214 0.00 -1.20 -2.80
N ARG A 215 -0.57 -0.18 -2.16
CA ARG A 215 -0.07 0.37 -0.89
C ARG A 215 0.04 -0.70 0.21
N PRO A 216 1.19 -0.84 0.90
CA PRO A 216 1.39 -1.88 1.91
C PRO A 216 0.53 -1.67 3.16
N ASP A 217 0.31 -0.42 3.54
CA ASP A 217 -0.54 -0.03 4.67
C ASP A 217 -2.05 -0.19 4.39
N CYS A 218 -2.43 -0.36 3.12
CA CYS A 218 -3.80 -0.62 2.67
C CYS A 218 -4.11 -2.09 2.37
N VAL A 219 -3.20 -3.01 2.68
CA VAL A 219 -3.51 -4.46 2.68
C VAL A 219 -4.48 -4.73 3.84
N PRO A 220 -5.63 -5.39 3.63
CA PRO A 220 -6.51 -5.74 4.75
C PRO A 220 -5.78 -6.65 5.76
N PRO A 221 -5.82 -6.35 7.06
CA PRO A 221 -5.06 -7.09 8.07
C PRO A 221 -5.63 -8.49 8.39
N ASP A 222 -6.90 -8.72 8.06
CA ASP A 222 -7.71 -9.90 8.38
C ASP A 222 -7.82 -10.90 7.21
N LEU A 223 -7.01 -10.73 6.16
CA LEU A 223 -6.98 -11.66 5.03
C LEU A 223 -6.65 -13.09 5.49
N SER A 224 -7.46 -14.05 5.07
CA SER A 224 -7.11 -15.47 5.18
C SER A 224 -5.84 -15.76 4.38
N THR A 225 -5.17 -16.87 4.67
CA THR A 225 -3.93 -17.26 3.97
C THR A 225 -4.11 -17.39 2.46
N THR A 226 -5.22 -17.97 2.01
CA THR A 226 -5.57 -18.06 0.58
C THR A 226 -5.85 -16.69 -0.02
N ALA A 227 -6.69 -15.87 0.62
CA ALA A 227 -7.00 -14.54 0.12
C ALA A 227 -5.75 -13.64 0.07
N ARG A 228 -4.81 -13.83 1.00
CA ARG A 228 -3.54 -13.10 1.02
C ARG A 228 -2.65 -13.47 -0.17
N TYR A 229 -2.59 -14.75 -0.54
CA TYR A 229 -1.88 -15.18 -1.74
C TYR A 229 -2.45 -14.52 -3.00
N ASP A 230 -3.78 -14.59 -3.19
CA ASP A 230 -4.46 -14.00 -4.36
C ASP A 230 -4.25 -12.48 -4.43
N TYR A 231 -4.28 -11.82 -3.27
CA TYR A 231 -4.05 -10.39 -3.16
C TYR A 231 -2.62 -9.98 -3.54
N ASP A 232 -1.60 -10.70 -3.03
CA ASP A 232 -0.20 -10.40 -3.39
C ASP A 232 0.13 -10.77 -4.85
N ALA A 233 -0.50 -11.81 -5.40
CA ALA A 233 -0.46 -12.11 -6.83
C ALA A 233 -1.05 -10.97 -7.67
N TRP A 234 -2.24 -10.48 -7.30
CA TRP A 234 -2.86 -9.33 -7.96
C TRP A 234 -2.00 -8.06 -7.89
N ARG A 235 -1.37 -7.78 -6.74
CA ARG A 235 -0.46 -6.62 -6.60
C ARG A 235 0.77 -6.77 -7.50
N SER A 236 1.33 -7.97 -7.60
CA SER A 236 2.41 -8.29 -8.55
C SER A 236 1.99 -7.96 -9.98
N ASP A 237 0.81 -8.42 -10.41
CA ASP A 237 0.28 -8.17 -11.76
C ASP A 237 0.00 -6.69 -12.03
N VAL A 238 -0.50 -5.95 -11.03
CA VAL A 238 -0.72 -4.51 -11.16
C VAL A 238 0.60 -3.77 -11.39
N LEU A 239 1.65 -4.10 -10.65
CA LEU A 239 2.97 -3.46 -10.83
C LEU A 239 3.60 -3.82 -12.17
N ALA A 240 3.40 -5.05 -12.66
CA ALA A 240 3.91 -5.48 -13.96
C ALA A 240 3.29 -4.69 -15.15
N ARG A 241 2.14 -4.05 -14.96
CA ARG A 241 1.51 -3.19 -15.98
C ARG A 241 2.14 -1.79 -16.08
N ALA A 242 2.92 -1.37 -15.09
CA ALA A 242 3.63 -0.09 -15.13
C ALA A 242 5.00 -0.28 -15.80
N LYS A 243 5.22 0.37 -16.95
CA LYS A 243 6.48 0.29 -17.68
C LYS A 243 7.48 1.32 -17.14
N PRO A 244 8.67 0.91 -16.65
CA PRO A 244 9.59 1.83 -16.01
C PRO A 244 10.44 2.66 -16.99
N ASP A 245 10.62 2.21 -18.23
CA ASP A 245 11.69 2.68 -19.12
C ASP A 245 11.62 4.18 -19.46
N ALA A 246 10.40 4.71 -19.63
CA ALA A 246 10.17 6.11 -19.99
C ALA A 246 9.94 7.04 -18.79
N LEU A 247 9.91 6.52 -17.56
CA LEU A 247 9.54 7.29 -16.37
C LEU A 247 10.72 8.10 -15.83
N PRO A 248 10.47 9.26 -15.18
CA PRO A 248 11.47 9.94 -14.37
C PRO A 248 12.06 9.04 -13.27
N GLU A 249 13.33 9.23 -12.91
CA GLU A 249 14.03 8.33 -11.97
C GLU A 249 13.35 8.24 -10.60
N TYR A 250 12.84 9.36 -10.05
CA TYR A 250 12.14 9.33 -8.76
C TYR A 250 10.94 8.35 -8.78
N LEU A 251 10.20 8.30 -9.90
CA LEU A 251 9.04 7.43 -10.05
C LEU A 251 9.46 5.98 -10.32
N ARG A 252 10.54 5.77 -11.08
CA ARG A 252 11.17 4.44 -11.22
C ARG A 252 11.61 3.88 -9.87
N ASN A 253 12.26 4.71 -9.04
CA ASN A 253 12.67 4.33 -7.70
C ASN A 253 11.47 3.91 -6.85
N ARG A 254 10.38 4.68 -6.84
CA ARG A 254 9.14 4.30 -6.13
C ARG A 254 8.55 2.98 -6.61
N LEU A 255 8.52 2.74 -7.92
CA LEU A 255 8.07 1.45 -8.48
C LEU A 255 8.99 0.29 -8.07
N ARG A 256 10.31 0.48 -8.14
CA ARG A 256 11.31 -0.51 -7.69
C ARG A 256 11.13 -0.85 -6.22
N LEU A 257 10.99 0.15 -5.37
CA LEU A 257 10.73 -0.03 -3.94
C LEU A 257 9.45 -0.81 -3.68
N ARG A 258 8.36 -0.43 -4.38
CA ARG A 258 7.08 -1.13 -4.25
C ARG A 258 7.15 -2.57 -4.75
N SER A 259 7.80 -2.79 -5.89
CA SER A 259 8.04 -4.11 -6.46
C SER A 259 8.84 -4.99 -5.51
N ALA A 260 9.93 -4.47 -4.94
CA ALA A 260 10.76 -5.18 -3.97
C ALA A 260 9.94 -5.70 -2.78
N GLY A 261 9.13 -4.85 -2.14
CA GLY A 261 8.29 -5.25 -1.02
C GLY A 261 7.16 -6.22 -1.39
N VAL A 262 6.46 -5.99 -2.51
CA VAL A 262 5.37 -6.86 -2.97
C VAL A 262 5.89 -8.24 -3.36
N GLN A 263 6.98 -8.30 -4.12
CA GLN A 263 7.55 -9.56 -4.57
C GLN A 263 8.17 -10.37 -3.43
N ALA A 264 8.74 -9.71 -2.42
CA ALA A 264 9.19 -10.40 -1.19
C ALA A 264 8.02 -11.03 -0.42
N SER A 265 6.88 -10.34 -0.33
CA SER A 265 5.65 -10.86 0.29
C SER A 265 5.09 -12.02 -0.53
N PHE A 266 5.06 -11.89 -1.85
CA PHE A 266 4.56 -12.92 -2.75
C PHE A 266 5.44 -14.18 -2.76
N ALA A 267 6.77 -14.01 -2.72
CA ALA A 267 7.72 -15.13 -2.57
C ALA A 267 7.43 -15.93 -1.30
N PHE A 268 7.18 -15.26 -0.17
CA PHE A 268 6.76 -15.91 1.07
C PHE A 268 5.45 -16.69 0.90
N GLN A 269 4.41 -16.10 0.29
CA GLN A 269 3.13 -16.80 0.10
C GLN A 269 3.26 -18.01 -0.83
N ARG A 270 4.08 -17.92 -1.88
CA ARG A 270 4.39 -19.04 -2.78
C ARG A 270 5.10 -20.18 -2.06
N ALA A 271 6.14 -19.86 -1.30
CA ALA A 271 6.88 -20.84 -0.50
C ALA A 271 5.96 -21.54 0.51
N ARG A 272 5.04 -20.79 1.14
CA ARG A 272 4.05 -21.35 2.08
C ARG A 272 3.10 -22.37 1.45
N ARG A 273 2.87 -22.27 0.14
CA ARG A 273 2.07 -23.24 -0.64
C ARG A 273 2.90 -24.36 -1.26
N GLY A 274 4.22 -24.39 -1.02
CA GLY A 274 5.14 -25.32 -1.67
C GLY A 274 5.39 -25.02 -3.15
N GLU A 275 5.06 -23.81 -3.62
CA GLU A 275 5.32 -23.34 -4.97
C GLU A 275 6.71 -22.68 -5.06
N ASP A 276 7.24 -22.56 -6.28
CA ASP A 276 8.68 -22.28 -6.47
C ASP A 276 9.23 -21.01 -5.80
N ALA A 277 8.53 -19.91 -5.50
CA ALA A 277 9.07 -18.68 -4.87
C ALA A 277 10.31 -17.96 -5.51
N ARG A 278 11.32 -18.65 -6.08
CA ARG A 278 12.58 -18.07 -6.57
C ARG A 278 12.38 -16.98 -7.63
N PRO A 279 11.47 -17.14 -8.63
CA PRO A 279 11.22 -16.08 -9.60
C PRO A 279 10.74 -14.78 -8.96
N ALA A 280 9.85 -14.85 -7.96
CA ALA A 280 9.38 -13.66 -7.26
C ALA A 280 10.51 -13.03 -6.43
N MET A 281 11.27 -13.85 -5.72
CA MET A 281 12.39 -13.36 -4.91
C MET A 281 13.51 -12.75 -5.76
N ALA A 282 13.77 -13.28 -6.97
CA ALA A 282 14.72 -12.71 -7.91
C ALA A 282 14.32 -11.29 -8.33
N VAL A 283 13.04 -11.10 -8.71
CA VAL A 283 12.51 -9.76 -9.02
C VAL A 283 12.62 -8.83 -7.81
N ALA A 284 12.34 -9.31 -6.61
CA ALA A 284 12.45 -8.49 -5.40
C ALA A 284 13.88 -8.00 -5.13
N LEU A 285 14.87 -8.90 -5.27
CA LEU A 285 16.30 -8.58 -5.10
C LEU A 285 16.81 -7.64 -6.19
N GLU A 286 16.40 -7.85 -7.45
CA GLU A 286 16.77 -7.01 -8.59
C GLU A 286 16.16 -5.61 -8.44
N ALA A 287 14.87 -5.52 -8.10
CA ALA A 287 14.19 -4.25 -7.92
C ALA A 287 14.85 -3.42 -6.81
N LEU A 288 15.17 -4.03 -5.65
CA LEU A 288 15.87 -3.33 -4.57
C LEU A 288 17.29 -2.90 -4.97
N ALA A 289 18.04 -3.78 -5.65
CA ALA A 289 19.39 -3.46 -6.13
C ALA A 289 19.41 -2.36 -7.19
N GLY A 290 18.36 -2.25 -8.00
CA GLY A 290 18.21 -1.25 -9.04
C GLY A 290 17.83 0.14 -8.52
N VAL A 291 17.56 0.33 -7.22
CA VAL A 291 17.22 1.66 -6.68
C VAL A 291 18.43 2.59 -6.80
N ASN A 292 18.25 3.70 -7.52
CA ASN A 292 19.26 4.74 -7.61
C ASN A 292 19.21 5.61 -6.35
N LYS A 293 20.11 5.35 -5.40
CA LYS A 293 20.17 6.07 -4.12
C LYS A 293 20.55 7.56 -4.25
N LEU A 294 21.17 7.97 -5.37
CA LEU A 294 21.51 9.38 -5.61
C LEU A 294 20.27 10.21 -6.00
N GLU A 295 19.23 9.54 -6.50
CA GLU A 295 17.95 10.12 -6.92
C GLU A 295 16.80 9.62 -6.02
N LEU A 296 17.13 9.26 -4.78
CA LEU A 296 16.15 8.86 -3.77
C LEU A 296 15.78 10.07 -2.93
N ALA A 297 14.52 10.52 -3.04
CA ALA A 297 14.02 11.62 -2.24
C ALA A 297 14.00 11.25 -0.75
N GLU A 298 14.19 12.23 0.14
CA GLU A 298 14.24 12.00 1.59
C GLU A 298 12.94 11.36 2.12
N GLU A 299 11.81 11.75 1.55
CA GLU A 299 10.49 11.20 1.84
C GLU A 299 10.35 9.69 1.51
N ASP A 300 11.17 9.18 0.59
CA ASP A 300 11.15 7.78 0.15
C ASP A 300 12.12 6.89 0.98
N ASN A 301 12.94 7.46 1.87
CA ASN A 301 13.85 6.70 2.74
C ASN A 301 13.14 5.68 3.64
N GLY A 302 11.95 6.04 4.14
CA GLY A 302 11.12 5.13 4.93
C GLY A 302 10.65 3.93 4.11
N ALA A 303 10.24 4.16 2.87
CA ALA A 303 9.83 3.11 1.94
C ALA A 303 11.01 2.24 1.48
N TYR A 304 12.20 2.84 1.30
CA TYR A 304 13.44 2.11 1.04
C TYR A 304 13.74 1.13 2.17
N THR A 305 13.71 1.60 3.40
CA THR A 305 14.02 0.76 4.56
C THR A 305 12.98 -0.35 4.74
N ASP A 306 11.68 -0.04 4.64
CA ASP A 306 10.61 -1.05 4.71
C ASP A 306 10.78 -2.13 3.63
N ALA A 307 11.04 -1.74 2.38
CA ALA A 307 11.28 -2.68 1.29
C ALA A 307 12.52 -3.55 1.55
N ALA A 308 13.63 -2.95 1.99
CA ALA A 308 14.85 -3.66 2.31
C ALA A 308 14.64 -4.73 3.40
N VAL A 309 13.91 -4.38 4.47
CA VAL A 309 13.63 -5.33 5.56
C VAL A 309 12.72 -6.48 5.10
N ARG A 310 11.69 -6.20 4.29
CA ARG A 310 10.83 -7.25 3.71
C ARG A 310 11.61 -8.20 2.79
N VAL A 311 12.45 -7.66 1.91
CA VAL A 311 13.35 -8.44 1.05
C VAL A 311 14.30 -9.27 1.91
N GLY A 312 14.90 -8.66 2.94
CA GLY A 312 15.81 -9.32 3.89
C GLY A 312 15.14 -10.47 4.63
N ALA A 313 13.88 -10.32 5.07
CA ALA A 313 13.10 -11.37 5.71
C ALA A 313 12.88 -12.57 4.79
N SER A 314 12.47 -12.35 3.54
CA SER A 314 12.15 -13.43 2.60
C SER A 314 13.31 -13.93 1.73
N ARG A 315 14.52 -13.34 1.84
CA ARG A 315 15.63 -13.61 0.88
C ARG A 315 15.99 -15.08 0.68
N TRP A 316 15.82 -15.91 1.70
CA TRP A 316 16.14 -17.35 1.63
C TRP A 316 15.23 -18.08 0.62
N SER A 317 14.12 -17.47 0.19
CA SER A 317 13.29 -17.96 -0.92
C SER A 317 14.02 -18.00 -2.27
N ALA A 318 15.14 -17.28 -2.42
CA ALA A 318 15.97 -17.33 -3.62
C ALA A 318 16.95 -18.52 -3.62
N GLU A 319 17.22 -19.08 -2.44
CA GLU A 319 18.23 -20.13 -2.27
C GLU A 319 17.60 -21.51 -2.45
N THR A 320 18.32 -22.39 -3.14
CA THR A 320 17.93 -23.81 -3.21
C THR A 320 18.27 -24.50 -1.91
N ALA A 321 17.38 -25.39 -1.45
CA ALA A 321 17.70 -26.29 -0.36
C ALA A 321 18.99 -27.07 -0.69
N PRO A 322 19.93 -27.18 0.26
CA PRO A 322 21.18 -27.92 0.03
C PRO A 322 20.86 -29.37 -0.32
N ALA A 323 21.62 -29.94 -1.27
CA ALA A 323 21.58 -31.37 -1.55
C ALA A 323 22.04 -32.15 -0.30
N ALA A 324 21.48 -33.34 -0.10
CA ALA A 324 21.53 -34.15 1.11
C ALA A 324 22.84 -34.07 1.94
N ALA A 325 22.65 -33.80 3.24
CA ALA A 325 23.47 -34.14 4.40
C ALA A 325 24.98 -34.34 4.19
N GLY A 326 25.77 -33.30 4.50
CA GLY A 326 27.18 -33.50 4.84
C GLY A 326 27.32 -34.33 6.13
N LYS A 327 28.52 -34.85 6.41
CA LYS A 327 28.82 -35.64 7.64
C LYS A 327 28.68 -34.87 8.97
N GLY A 328 28.25 -33.62 8.94
CA GLY A 328 28.12 -32.74 10.11
C GLY A 328 26.67 -32.50 10.53
N LEU A 329 26.46 -31.60 11.49
CA LEU A 329 25.12 -31.17 11.90
C LEU A 329 24.36 -30.55 10.73
N HIS A 330 23.13 -31.00 10.54
CA HIS A 330 22.20 -30.44 9.57
C HIS A 330 20.77 -30.63 10.05
N VAL A 331 19.81 -30.07 9.31
CA VAL A 331 18.39 -30.19 9.62
C VAL A 331 17.66 -30.94 8.52
N GLU A 332 16.76 -31.82 8.93
CA GLU A 332 15.76 -32.42 8.06
C GLU A 332 14.38 -31.91 8.45
N THR A 333 13.51 -31.77 7.45
CA THR A 333 12.13 -31.32 7.66
C THR A 333 11.16 -32.38 7.19
N ARG A 334 10.05 -32.52 7.93
CA ARG A 334 8.93 -33.38 7.56
C ARG A 334 7.62 -32.68 7.89
N ASN A 335 6.56 -33.07 7.20
CA ASN A 335 5.22 -32.62 7.54
C ASN A 335 4.81 -33.15 8.92
N GLY A 336 4.25 -32.28 9.75
CA GLY A 336 3.64 -32.62 11.04
C GLY A 336 2.11 -32.64 10.92
N GLU A 337 1.44 -31.94 11.85
CA GLU A 337 0.02 -31.58 11.71
C GLU A 337 -0.25 -30.77 10.42
N PRO A 338 -1.50 -30.64 9.96
CA PRO A 338 -1.83 -29.83 8.78
C PRO A 338 -1.28 -28.39 8.87
N GLY A 339 -0.39 -28.04 7.95
CA GLY A 339 0.29 -26.73 7.92
C GLY A 339 1.50 -26.60 8.86
N GLN A 340 1.84 -27.66 9.60
CA GLN A 340 2.98 -27.70 10.49
C GLN A 340 4.19 -28.37 9.81
N THR A 341 5.36 -27.76 9.96
CA THR A 341 6.66 -28.34 9.57
C THR A 341 7.43 -28.74 10.82
N CYS A 342 7.79 -30.02 10.92
CA CYS A 342 8.63 -30.54 11.99
C CYS A 342 10.09 -30.59 11.55
N ILE A 343 10.95 -29.97 12.36
CA ILE A 343 12.39 -29.89 12.15
C ILE A 343 13.06 -30.93 13.04
N ALA A 344 13.96 -31.72 12.46
CA ALA A 344 14.83 -32.65 13.15
C ALA A 344 16.28 -32.19 12.99
N LEU A 345 16.99 -31.99 14.11
CA LEU A 345 18.44 -31.84 14.09
C LEU A 345 19.07 -33.22 14.03
N VAL A 346 19.97 -33.40 13.07
CA VAL A 346 20.59 -34.69 12.72
C VAL A 346 22.08 -34.52 12.48
N ASP A 347 22.83 -35.62 12.55
CA ASP A 347 24.25 -35.69 12.24
C ASP A 347 24.57 -37.00 11.48
N ALA A 348 25.85 -37.36 11.36
CA ALA A 348 26.24 -38.58 10.67
C ALA A 348 25.83 -39.88 11.41
N GLN A 349 25.50 -39.81 12.70
CA GLN A 349 25.16 -40.95 13.55
C GLN A 349 23.66 -41.02 13.86
N HIS A 350 22.96 -39.90 13.80
CA HIS A 350 21.57 -39.74 14.19
C HIS A 350 20.73 -39.28 13.01
N ASP A 351 19.89 -40.17 12.51
CA ASP A 351 18.93 -39.88 11.44
C ASP A 351 17.68 -39.15 11.97
N ALA A 352 16.76 -38.80 11.07
CA ALA A 352 15.52 -38.15 11.47
C ALA A 352 14.57 -39.05 12.28
N ALA A 353 14.85 -40.34 12.51
CA ALA A 353 14.14 -41.19 13.47
C ALA A 353 14.74 -41.09 14.88
N HIS A 354 16.05 -40.92 14.99
CA HIS A 354 16.81 -40.78 16.24
C HIS A 354 17.39 -39.37 16.42
N ALA A 355 16.66 -38.36 15.94
CA ALA A 355 17.11 -36.98 15.89
C ALA A 355 17.61 -36.46 17.25
N LEU A 356 18.70 -35.69 17.20
CA LEU A 356 19.33 -35.04 18.36
C LEU A 356 18.39 -34.08 19.07
N ALA A 357 17.55 -33.39 18.30
CA ALA A 357 16.51 -32.51 18.79
C ALA A 357 15.35 -32.44 17.78
N ARG A 358 14.15 -32.13 18.27
CA ARG A 358 12.96 -31.94 17.42
C ARG A 358 12.16 -30.74 17.86
N ARG A 359 11.65 -29.98 16.90
CA ARG A 359 10.65 -28.93 17.15
C ARG A 359 9.81 -28.72 15.90
N CYS A 360 8.51 -28.54 16.08
CA CYS A 360 7.60 -28.25 14.98
C CYS A 360 7.16 -26.78 15.03
N THR A 361 6.84 -26.22 13.87
CA THR A 361 6.40 -24.83 13.69
C THR A 361 5.36 -24.73 12.59
N TYR A 362 4.52 -23.70 12.65
CA TYR A 362 3.60 -23.31 11.57
C TYR A 362 4.21 -22.25 10.63
N GLY A 363 5.43 -21.81 10.92
CA GLY A 363 6.20 -20.90 10.06
C GLY A 363 6.93 -21.62 8.94
N LEU A 364 7.40 -20.85 7.96
CA LEU A 364 8.28 -21.35 6.91
C LEU A 364 9.68 -21.64 7.44
N VAL A 365 10.19 -22.82 7.13
CA VAL A 365 11.54 -23.24 7.51
C VAL A 365 12.48 -23.11 6.31
N TRP A 366 13.46 -22.22 6.40
CA TRP A 366 14.42 -22.00 5.34
C TRP A 366 15.64 -22.91 5.53
N THR A 367 15.58 -24.17 5.11
CA THR A 367 16.67 -25.15 5.34
C THR A 367 18.02 -24.73 4.74
N ALA A 368 18.02 -23.96 3.65
CA ALA A 368 19.24 -23.37 3.07
C ALA A 368 19.98 -22.40 4.00
N SER A 369 19.33 -21.92 5.05
CA SER A 369 19.93 -21.06 6.07
C SER A 369 20.66 -21.82 7.19
N ALA A 370 20.57 -23.15 7.20
CA ALA A 370 21.18 -23.96 8.25
C ALA A 370 22.70 -23.78 8.26
N SER A 371 23.24 -23.32 9.39
CA SER A 371 24.69 -23.13 9.55
C SER A 371 25.14 -23.74 10.87
N ALA A 372 25.98 -24.78 10.81
CA ALA A 372 26.58 -25.42 11.97
C ALA A 372 27.91 -24.75 12.35
N ASN A 373 28.22 -24.69 13.65
CA ASN A 373 29.55 -24.27 14.08
C ASN A 373 30.59 -25.38 13.82
N ALA A 374 31.87 -25.01 13.75
CA ALA A 374 32.94 -25.96 13.45
C ALA A 374 33.08 -27.09 14.49
N ALA A 375 32.65 -26.86 15.74
CA ALA A 375 32.72 -27.83 16.82
C ALA A 375 31.59 -28.88 16.78
N GLY A 376 30.56 -28.71 15.94
CA GLY A 376 29.39 -29.59 15.92
C GLY A 376 28.60 -29.53 17.23
N THR A 377 28.55 -28.37 17.88
CA THR A 377 27.84 -28.14 19.16
C THR A 377 26.72 -27.13 19.05
N ALA A 378 26.62 -26.41 17.94
CA ALA A 378 25.55 -25.47 17.68
C ALA A 378 25.20 -25.39 16.18
N LEU A 379 23.94 -25.06 15.88
CA LEU A 379 23.44 -24.80 14.54
C LEU A 379 22.43 -23.65 14.59
N THR A 380 22.46 -22.76 13.60
CA THR A 380 21.41 -21.74 13.43
C THR A 380 20.52 -22.07 12.24
N LEU A 381 19.26 -21.65 12.30
CA LEU A 381 18.27 -21.87 11.26
C LEU A 381 17.30 -20.67 11.22
N ALA A 382 17.03 -20.15 10.03
CA ALA A 382 16.07 -19.09 9.84
C ALA A 382 14.65 -19.66 9.67
N VAL A 383 13.72 -19.17 10.49
CA VAL A 383 12.30 -19.57 10.47
C VAL A 383 11.44 -18.33 10.36
N GLN A 384 10.53 -18.30 9.39
CA GLN A 384 9.72 -17.13 9.07
C GLN A 384 8.24 -17.42 9.34
N PRO A 385 7.71 -17.05 10.52
CA PRO A 385 6.30 -17.27 10.85
C PRO A 385 5.34 -16.34 10.09
N LEU A 386 5.76 -15.13 9.71
CA LEU A 386 4.94 -14.13 9.01
C LEU A 386 5.70 -13.50 7.83
N ASP A 387 5.00 -12.89 6.86
CA ASP A 387 5.62 -12.45 5.59
C ASP A 387 6.81 -11.51 5.76
N ALA A 388 6.77 -10.63 6.76
CA ALA A 388 7.82 -9.65 7.00
C ALA A 388 8.55 -9.90 8.32
N TRP A 389 8.38 -11.08 8.93
CA TRP A 389 8.94 -11.41 10.23
C TRP A 389 9.72 -12.72 10.19
N ARG A 390 11.04 -12.66 10.32
CA ARG A 390 11.92 -13.85 10.35
C ARG A 390 12.76 -13.94 11.61
N GLU A 391 12.63 -15.05 12.30
CA GLU A 391 13.35 -15.39 13.51
C GLU A 391 14.62 -16.17 13.20
N LEU A 392 15.58 -16.12 14.13
CA LEU A 392 16.75 -16.99 14.13
C LEU A 392 16.58 -18.04 15.23
N TRP A 393 16.48 -19.29 14.84
CA TRP A 393 16.45 -20.42 15.76
C TRP A 393 17.88 -20.91 16.00
N VAL A 394 18.22 -21.15 17.26
CA VAL A 394 19.55 -21.59 17.70
C VAL A 394 19.43 -22.94 18.37
N PHE A 395 20.02 -23.94 17.75
CA PHE A 395 20.19 -25.28 18.30
C PHE A 395 21.53 -25.32 19.03
N GLN A 396 21.56 -25.79 20.27
CA GLN A 396 22.79 -25.88 21.05
C GLN A 396 22.83 -27.14 21.90
N ARG A 397 24.00 -27.76 21.95
CA ARG A 397 24.28 -28.87 22.87
C ARG A 397 24.50 -28.31 24.28
N GLY A 398 23.58 -28.61 25.19
CA GLY A 398 23.70 -28.33 26.63
C GLY A 398 24.18 -29.55 27.41
N MET A 399 24.20 -29.43 28.75
CA MET A 399 24.58 -30.53 29.65
C MET A 399 23.55 -31.67 29.64
N ASP A 400 22.27 -31.34 29.56
CA ASP A 400 21.14 -32.29 29.61
C ASP A 400 20.64 -32.72 28.22
N GLY A 401 21.39 -32.39 27.16
CA GLY A 401 21.02 -32.65 25.77
C GLY A 401 20.90 -31.39 24.93
N TRP A 402 20.27 -31.52 23.76
CA TRP A 402 20.11 -30.41 22.82
C TRP A 402 18.92 -29.51 23.20
N ARG A 403 19.15 -28.20 23.15
CA ARG A 403 18.10 -27.17 23.31
C ARG A 403 17.88 -26.41 22.01
N ILE A 404 16.67 -25.87 21.83
CA ILE A 404 16.29 -25.06 20.67
C ILE A 404 15.66 -23.76 21.15
N ASP A 405 16.41 -22.67 21.02
CA ASP A 405 15.99 -21.33 21.41
C ASP A 405 15.58 -20.51 20.18
N VAL A 406 14.67 -19.56 20.37
CA VAL A 406 14.16 -18.68 19.30
C VAL A 406 14.53 -17.25 19.62
N LEU A 407 15.23 -16.61 18.68
CA LEU A 407 15.58 -15.21 18.75
C LEU A 407 14.72 -14.42 17.77
N PRO A 408 13.69 -13.70 18.25
CA PRO A 408 12.88 -12.86 17.40
C PRO A 408 13.62 -11.57 17.02
N PRO A 409 13.25 -10.90 15.91
CA PRO A 409 13.77 -9.58 15.51
C PRO A 409 13.56 -8.49 16.56
N SER A 410 12.39 -8.45 17.21
CA SER A 410 12.08 -7.59 18.35
C SER A 410 11.25 -8.37 19.37
N LEU A 411 11.19 -7.89 20.61
CA LEU A 411 10.35 -8.43 21.67
C LEU A 411 8.92 -7.85 21.65
N ASP A 412 8.71 -6.76 20.91
CA ASP A 412 7.39 -6.14 20.73
C ASP A 412 6.52 -6.91 19.73
N THR A 413 5.28 -6.44 19.53
CA THR A 413 4.32 -7.04 18.59
C THR A 413 4.94 -7.23 17.20
N PRO A 414 4.87 -8.45 16.62
CA PRO A 414 5.52 -8.72 15.34
C PRO A 414 4.84 -7.94 14.20
N ASP A 415 5.60 -7.06 13.55
CA ASP A 415 5.17 -6.29 12.37
C ASP A 415 6.14 -6.53 11.20
N VAL A 416 7.32 -5.90 11.24
CA VAL A 416 8.34 -6.00 10.19
C VAL A 416 9.72 -6.11 10.83
N GLY A 417 10.43 -7.21 10.53
CA GLY A 417 11.81 -7.40 10.98
C GLY A 417 12.38 -8.78 10.66
N TYR A 418 13.71 -8.89 10.66
CA TYR A 418 14.39 -10.16 10.63
C TYR A 418 15.64 -10.17 11.52
N LEU A 419 15.97 -11.35 12.06
CA LEU A 419 17.27 -11.66 12.61
C LEU A 419 17.97 -12.67 11.69
N GLU A 420 19.24 -12.44 11.41
CA GLU A 420 20.02 -13.21 10.46
C GLU A 420 21.35 -13.63 11.05
N PHE A 421 21.73 -14.90 10.89
CA PHE A 421 23.07 -15.38 11.20
C PHE A 421 24.11 -14.75 10.27
N ALA A 422 25.17 -14.19 10.86
CA ALA A 422 26.24 -13.50 10.15
C ALA A 422 27.63 -14.13 10.34
N GLY A 423 27.77 -15.17 11.17
CA GLY A 423 29.05 -15.86 11.39
C GLY A 423 29.20 -16.50 12.77
N TRP A 424 30.15 -17.43 12.88
CA TRP A 424 30.59 -18.02 14.15
C TRP A 424 31.89 -17.35 14.58
N VAL A 425 32.04 -17.04 15.87
CA VAL A 425 33.30 -16.50 16.38
C VAL A 425 34.26 -17.65 16.70
N PRO A 426 35.42 -17.76 16.03
CA PRO A 426 36.33 -18.88 16.24
C PRO A 426 36.83 -18.98 17.69
N GLY A 427 36.76 -20.18 18.27
CA GLY A 427 37.23 -20.44 19.63
C GLY A 427 36.40 -19.80 20.75
N LYS A 428 35.22 -19.27 20.45
CA LYS A 428 34.29 -18.71 21.43
C LYS A 428 32.89 -19.25 21.23
N ASP A 429 32.14 -19.36 22.32
CA ASP A 429 30.71 -19.71 22.29
C ASP A 429 29.87 -18.46 21.95
N GLN A 430 30.15 -17.86 20.80
CA GLN A 430 29.51 -16.62 20.33
C GLN A 430 29.16 -16.72 18.84
N LEU A 431 28.04 -16.13 18.47
CA LEU A 431 27.63 -15.94 17.08
C LEU A 431 27.53 -14.46 16.73
N LEU A 432 27.68 -14.17 15.46
CA LEU A 432 27.43 -12.87 14.87
C LEU A 432 26.04 -12.86 14.24
N ALA A 433 25.29 -11.77 14.42
CA ALA A 433 23.98 -11.61 13.81
C ALA A 433 23.78 -10.21 13.22
N ALA A 434 22.98 -10.13 12.17
CA ALA A 434 22.44 -8.87 11.66
C ALA A 434 20.94 -8.82 11.97
N ARG A 435 20.50 -7.73 12.58
CA ARG A 435 19.11 -7.51 12.98
C ARG A 435 18.59 -6.25 12.31
N GLU A 436 17.45 -6.37 11.64
CA GLU A 436 16.69 -5.20 11.18
C GLU A 436 15.25 -5.36 11.63
N ALA A 437 14.69 -4.37 12.32
CA ALA A 437 13.31 -4.41 12.78
C ALA A 437 12.71 -3.01 12.90
N LYS A 438 11.40 -2.93 12.72
CA LYS A 438 10.61 -1.74 13.02
C LYS A 438 10.21 -1.77 14.50
N VAL A 439 10.74 -0.83 15.27
CA VAL A 439 10.52 -0.68 16.71
C VAL A 439 10.00 0.73 16.97
N ASP A 440 8.86 0.86 17.66
CA ASP A 440 8.19 2.15 17.90
C ASP A 440 7.97 2.99 16.63
N GLY A 441 7.64 2.32 15.52
CA GLY A 441 7.44 2.96 14.22
C GLY A 441 8.72 3.43 13.52
N ARG A 442 9.90 3.11 14.04
CA ARG A 442 11.20 3.42 13.43
C ARG A 442 11.97 2.16 13.11
N PHE A 443 12.56 2.09 11.92
CA PHE A 443 13.48 1.02 11.58
C PHE A 443 14.80 1.19 12.33
N ARG A 444 15.30 0.09 12.89
CA ARG A 444 16.62 -0.01 13.49
C ARG A 444 17.36 -1.17 12.83
N ARG A 445 18.64 -0.95 12.54
CA ARG A 445 19.57 -1.97 12.07
C ARG A 445 20.73 -2.07 13.05
N SER A 446 21.06 -3.27 13.49
CA SER A 446 22.19 -3.56 14.36
C SER A 446 22.96 -4.80 13.89
N PHE A 447 24.26 -4.78 14.15
CA PHE A 447 25.18 -5.90 13.97
C PHE A 447 25.69 -6.33 15.34
N GLU A 448 25.40 -7.57 15.71
CA GLU A 448 25.41 -8.05 17.10
C GLU A 448 26.40 -9.20 17.28
N VAL A 449 27.02 -9.25 18.46
CA VAL A 449 27.74 -10.43 18.97
C VAL A 449 26.90 -11.04 20.08
N ILE A 450 26.35 -12.21 19.85
CA ILE A 450 25.42 -12.89 20.77
C ILE A 450 26.16 -14.02 21.48
N ASP A 451 26.05 -14.06 22.79
CA ASP A 451 26.57 -15.15 23.63
C ASP A 451 25.68 -16.39 23.49
N LEU A 452 26.24 -17.58 23.22
CA LEU A 452 25.44 -18.77 23.02
C LEU A 452 24.82 -19.29 24.32
N ALA A 453 25.49 -19.13 25.47
CA ALA A 453 24.99 -19.68 26.73
C ALA A 453 23.77 -18.90 27.23
N THR A 454 23.81 -17.56 27.16
CA THR A 454 22.74 -16.68 27.67
C THR A 454 21.82 -16.13 26.59
N LEU A 455 22.23 -16.18 25.32
CA LEU A 455 21.56 -15.55 24.18
C LEU A 455 21.43 -14.02 24.28
N SER A 456 22.18 -13.41 25.18
CA SER A 456 22.24 -11.95 25.32
C SER A 456 23.16 -11.33 24.27
N VAL A 457 22.79 -10.14 23.79
CA VAL A 457 23.66 -9.31 22.94
C VAL A 457 24.79 -8.76 23.80
N SER A 458 26.01 -9.26 23.58
CA SER A 458 27.21 -8.82 24.31
C SER A 458 27.80 -7.51 23.77
N LYS A 459 27.65 -7.27 22.45
CA LYS A 459 28.09 -6.06 21.73
C LYS A 459 27.16 -5.81 20.55
N GLN A 460 26.94 -4.54 20.23
CA GLN A 460 26.15 -4.10 19.07
C GLN A 460 26.75 -2.84 18.44
N VAL A 461 26.62 -2.71 17.12
CA VAL A 461 26.99 -1.51 16.33
C VAL A 461 26.07 -1.35 15.13
N ASP A 462 26.02 -0.14 14.56
CA ASP A 462 25.20 0.16 13.37
C ASP A 462 25.94 -0.08 12.05
N ASN A 463 27.26 -0.32 12.11
CA ASN A 463 28.11 -0.66 10.97
C ASN A 463 29.01 -1.85 11.33
N PRO A 464 29.01 -2.96 10.55
CA PRO A 464 29.74 -4.17 10.91
C PRO A 464 31.26 -3.97 10.95
N ALA A 465 31.80 -2.97 10.23
CA ALA A 465 33.23 -2.65 10.27
C ALA A 465 33.67 -2.03 11.60
N SER A 466 32.74 -1.51 12.40
CA SER A 466 33.01 -0.91 13.72
C SER A 466 33.29 -1.96 14.81
N LEU A 467 33.05 -3.25 14.55
CA LEU A 467 33.43 -4.35 15.43
C LEU A 467 34.46 -5.26 14.77
N SER A 468 35.71 -5.22 15.25
CA SER A 468 36.81 -6.02 14.69
C SER A 468 36.52 -7.52 14.66
N VAL A 469 35.83 -8.04 15.68
CA VAL A 469 35.42 -9.46 15.72
C VAL A 469 34.38 -9.78 14.66
N PHE A 470 33.45 -8.86 14.43
CA PHE A 470 32.40 -9.00 13.44
C PHE A 470 33.03 -8.99 12.05
N TYR A 471 33.85 -7.99 11.74
CA TYR A 471 34.56 -7.87 10.46
C TYR A 471 35.40 -9.11 10.11
N ARG A 472 36.11 -9.69 11.09
CA ARG A 472 37.01 -10.84 10.87
C ARG A 472 36.30 -12.18 10.72
N SER A 473 35.12 -12.34 11.33
CA SER A 473 34.47 -13.65 11.45
C SER A 473 33.15 -13.74 10.67
N GLN A 474 32.94 -12.83 9.71
CA GLN A 474 31.76 -12.84 8.84
C GLN A 474 31.70 -14.15 8.06
N ASP A 475 30.54 -14.79 8.07
CA ASP A 475 30.27 -15.92 7.20
C ASP A 475 30.33 -15.46 5.72
N PRO A 476 31.07 -16.18 4.86
CA PRO A 476 31.19 -15.80 3.44
C PRO A 476 29.86 -15.82 2.68
N ALA A 477 28.94 -16.73 3.01
CA ALA A 477 27.62 -16.78 2.36
C ALA A 477 26.76 -15.60 2.81
N TRP A 478 26.79 -15.27 4.10
CA TRP A 478 26.15 -14.06 4.62
C TRP A 478 26.67 -12.80 3.92
N LYS A 479 27.98 -12.62 3.81
CA LYS A 479 28.58 -11.44 3.17
C LYS A 479 28.17 -11.29 1.70
N ARG A 480 27.97 -12.39 0.98
CA ARG A 480 27.51 -12.37 -0.42
C ARG A 480 26.02 -12.08 -0.56
N GLY A 481 25.19 -12.62 0.34
CA GLY A 481 23.74 -12.65 0.18
C GLY A 481 22.95 -11.66 1.04
N SER A 482 23.54 -11.09 2.09
CA SER A 482 22.78 -10.27 3.05
C SER A 482 22.39 -8.91 2.46
N VAL A 483 21.12 -8.57 2.65
CA VAL A 483 20.55 -7.26 2.28
C VAL A 483 20.95 -6.19 3.30
N ALA A 484 21.26 -6.55 4.55
CA ALA A 484 21.68 -5.62 5.60
C ALA A 484 22.96 -4.84 5.27
N LEU A 485 23.77 -5.36 4.34
CA LEU A 485 25.00 -4.73 3.86
C LEU A 485 24.79 -3.72 2.72
N ARG A 486 23.58 -3.66 2.16
CA ARG A 486 23.30 -2.89 0.93
C ARG A 486 22.94 -1.44 1.17
#